data_AF-A0A7M7LQS4-F1
#
_entry.id   AF-A0A7M7LQS4-F1
#
_cell.length_a   1.000
_cell.length_b   1.000
_cell.length_c   1.000
_cell.angle_alpha   90.00
_cell.angle_beta   90.00
_cell.angle_gamma   90.00
#
_symmetry.space_group_name_H-M   'P 1'
#
loop_
_entity.id
_entity.type
_entity.pdbx_description
1 polymer ?
#
loop_
_entity_poly.entity_id
_entity_poly.type
_entity_poly.pdbx_seq_one_letter_code
_entity_poly.pdbx_strand_id
1 'polypeptide(L)'
;MGCNTSKESVQPVGDEAKEDGKNGDITKGESSPAKVDSQESSQKRQSAADSKKEAESKGGEKKEEEEKTEREKAATRIQAAFRGHHARKSMKDIESSTKQTGTKSSSEPTKEQLQQEFRADDKELCEAATKIQASFRGHMSRKEQAAAAIAKSAENAVEDVVSKMEEKAKDAMNELEGIDLTDPDLHKAATKIQASFRGHKVRQEVLGNPAQTEQTKK
;
A
#
# COMPACT_ATOMS: atom_id res chain seq x y z
N MET A 1 18.81 -10.47 15.66
CA MET A 1 17.38 -10.69 15.37
C MET A 1 16.84 -9.41 14.78
N GLY A 2 16.66 -9.37 13.45
CA GLY A 2 16.24 -8.17 12.73
C GLY A 2 14.72 -8.01 12.76
N CYS A 3 14.24 -6.86 13.22
CA CYS A 3 12.83 -6.50 13.12
C CYS A 3 12.57 -5.91 11.73
N ASN A 4 11.81 -6.64 10.92
CA ASN A 4 11.26 -6.18 9.66
C ASN A 4 10.10 -5.21 9.94
N THR A 5 10.24 -3.94 9.56
CA THR A 5 9.11 -3.00 9.49
C THR A 5 8.53 -3.04 8.08
N SER A 6 7.37 -3.69 7.96
CA SER A 6 6.59 -3.70 6.73
C SER A 6 6.04 -2.31 6.41
N LYS A 7 6.02 -2.09 5.10
CA LYS A 7 5.77 -0.85 4.39
C LYS A 7 4.25 -0.67 4.24
N GLU A 8 3.64 0.17 5.08
CA GLU A 8 2.25 0.58 4.90
C GLU A 8 2.20 1.83 4.01
N SER A 9 1.52 1.68 2.88
CA SER A 9 1.35 2.69 1.85
C SER A 9 0.17 3.60 2.21
N VAL A 10 0.45 4.75 2.82
CA VAL A 10 -0.57 5.80 3.04
C VAL A 10 -0.65 6.65 1.78
N GLN A 11 -1.79 6.59 1.10
CA GLN A 11 -2.16 7.51 0.01
C GLN A 11 -2.45 8.91 0.60
N PRO A 12 -2.05 10.01 -0.04
CA PRO A 12 -2.50 11.33 0.37
C PRO A 12 -3.91 11.61 -0.18
N VAL A 13 -4.84 11.86 0.73
CA VAL A 13 -6.12 12.53 0.45
C VAL A 13 -5.81 14.00 0.17
N GLY A 14 -6.28 14.50 -0.97
CA GLY A 14 -6.12 15.88 -1.39
C GLY A 14 -6.95 16.82 -0.53
N ASP A 15 -6.30 17.84 0.02
CA ASP A 15 -6.94 18.97 0.68
C ASP A 15 -6.83 20.18 -0.28
N GLU A 16 -7.96 20.56 -0.87
CA GLU A 16 -8.05 21.74 -1.73
C GLU A 16 -8.08 23.01 -0.87
N ALA A 17 -6.90 23.60 -0.67
CA ALA A 17 -6.76 24.97 -0.18
C ALA A 17 -6.55 25.91 -1.37
N LYS A 18 -7.63 26.62 -1.69
CA LYS A 18 -7.71 27.76 -2.59
C LYS A 18 -6.95 28.94 -1.97
N GLU A 19 -5.90 29.43 -2.62
CA GLU A 19 -5.33 30.74 -2.30
C GLU A 19 -4.88 31.48 -3.57
N ASP A 20 -5.35 32.73 -3.67
CA ASP A 20 -5.22 33.64 -4.78
C ASP A 20 -3.78 34.20 -4.93
N GLY A 21 -3.15 33.94 -6.08
CA GLY A 21 -1.84 34.46 -6.46
C GLY A 21 -1.92 35.35 -7.69
N LYS A 22 -1.70 36.66 -7.48
CA LYS A 22 -1.82 37.77 -8.42
C LYS A 22 -1.07 37.61 -9.74
N ASN A 23 -1.74 38.12 -10.78
CA ASN A 23 -1.27 38.47 -12.12
C ASN A 23 0.13 39.10 -12.15
N GLY A 24 0.99 38.58 -13.01
CA GLY A 24 2.26 39.16 -13.42
C GLY A 24 2.41 39.05 -14.94
N ASP A 25 2.00 40.12 -15.61
CA ASP A 25 2.14 40.43 -17.04
C ASP A 25 3.62 40.43 -17.47
N ILE A 26 3.98 39.66 -18.51
CA ILE A 26 5.20 39.86 -19.29
C ILE A 26 4.92 39.60 -20.77
N THR A 27 4.34 40.61 -21.41
CA THR A 27 4.71 41.19 -22.71
C THR A 27 5.31 40.28 -23.80
N LYS A 28 4.43 40.01 -24.76
CA LYS A 28 4.61 39.95 -26.22
C LYS A 28 5.84 40.70 -26.78
N GLY A 29 6.67 40.00 -27.56
CA GLY A 29 7.67 40.58 -28.46
C GLY A 29 7.56 39.95 -29.85
N GLU A 30 6.88 40.64 -30.76
CA GLU A 30 6.67 40.27 -32.16
C GLU A 30 7.85 40.69 -33.06
N SER A 31 7.90 40.06 -34.23
CA SER A 31 8.36 40.56 -35.54
C SER A 31 9.65 39.99 -36.15
N SER A 32 9.42 39.11 -37.13
CA SER A 32 10.14 38.83 -38.40
C SER A 32 10.43 40.12 -39.22
N PRO A 33 10.79 40.15 -40.55
CA PRO A 33 11.03 39.09 -41.57
C PRO A 33 12.15 39.39 -42.62
N ALA A 34 12.47 38.41 -43.49
CA ALA A 34 12.94 38.63 -44.89
C ALA A 34 12.89 37.29 -45.66
N LYS A 35 11.91 37.07 -46.56
CA LYS A 35 11.87 37.31 -48.03
C LYS A 35 12.55 36.19 -48.86
N VAL A 36 11.79 35.35 -49.61
CA VAL A 36 11.36 35.48 -51.05
C VAL A 36 12.46 34.95 -52.00
N ASP A 37 12.31 34.13 -53.06
CA ASP A 37 11.26 33.68 -54.00
C ASP A 37 11.79 32.36 -54.69
N SER A 38 11.01 31.31 -54.95
CA SER A 38 10.31 30.92 -56.22
C SER A 38 11.11 30.22 -57.35
N GLN A 39 10.35 29.36 -58.04
CA GLN A 39 10.51 28.68 -59.35
C GLN A 39 11.20 27.28 -59.33
N GLU A 40 10.50 26.15 -59.53
CA GLU A 40 9.68 25.64 -60.66
C GLU A 40 10.51 24.60 -61.46
N SER A 41 10.29 23.29 -61.34
CA SER A 41 9.41 22.41 -62.15
C SER A 41 10.03 20.99 -62.01
N SER A 42 9.33 19.86 -61.90
CA SER A 42 8.49 19.26 -62.93
C SER A 42 7.70 18.05 -62.38
N GLN A 43 6.38 18.12 -62.53
CA GLN A 43 5.40 17.09 -62.92
C GLN A 43 5.70 15.59 -62.64
N LYS A 44 4.88 14.92 -61.81
CA LYS A 44 3.61 14.23 -62.17
C LYS A 44 3.84 12.79 -62.67
N ARG A 45 3.39 11.79 -61.89
CA ARG A 45 2.21 10.95 -62.19
C ARG A 45 2.06 9.77 -61.19
N GLN A 46 0.92 9.79 -60.49
CA GLN A 46 -0.02 8.67 -60.23
C GLN A 46 0.47 7.52 -59.33
N SER A 47 -0.32 6.91 -58.44
CA SER A 47 -1.53 7.20 -57.67
C SER A 47 -1.84 5.87 -56.98
N ALA A 48 -2.11 5.91 -55.67
CA ALA A 48 -2.97 4.97 -54.92
C ALA A 48 -2.82 3.45 -55.17
N ALA A 49 -2.22 2.76 -54.19
CA ALA A 49 -2.70 1.46 -53.74
C ALA A 49 -2.50 1.38 -52.22
N ASP A 50 -3.61 1.69 -51.56
CA ASP A 50 -3.86 1.60 -50.13
C ASP A 50 -3.83 0.13 -49.65
N SER A 51 -3.76 -0.04 -48.34
CA SER A 51 -4.13 -1.24 -47.56
C SER A 51 -3.15 -2.43 -47.52
N LYS A 52 -2.06 -2.28 -46.75
CA LYS A 52 -1.56 -3.38 -45.88
C LYS A 52 -0.69 -2.88 -44.74
N LYS A 53 -1.26 -2.06 -43.86
CA LYS A 53 -0.63 -1.63 -42.61
C LYS A 53 -1.66 -1.72 -41.50
N GLU A 54 -1.92 -2.93 -40.99
CA GLU A 54 -2.62 -3.16 -39.72
C GLU A 54 -2.52 -4.65 -39.37
N ALA A 55 -1.39 -5.08 -38.78
CA ALA A 55 -1.31 -6.38 -38.08
C ALA A 55 -0.06 -6.56 -37.19
N GLU A 56 0.95 -5.68 -37.22
CA GLU A 56 2.18 -5.85 -36.42
C GLU A 56 2.52 -4.67 -35.47
N SER A 57 1.65 -3.66 -35.30
CA SER A 57 1.95 -2.49 -34.45
C SER A 57 1.62 -2.68 -32.97
N LYS A 58 0.76 -3.63 -32.59
CA LYS A 58 0.24 -3.72 -31.20
C LYS A 58 1.15 -4.45 -30.21
N GLY A 59 2.23 -5.10 -30.68
CA GLY A 59 3.18 -5.83 -29.83
C GLY A 59 4.40 -5.02 -29.40
N GLY A 60 4.83 -4.06 -30.24
CA GLY A 60 5.98 -3.18 -29.95
C GLY A 60 5.65 -2.08 -28.94
N GLU A 61 4.47 -1.47 -29.09
CA GLU A 61 4.04 -0.34 -28.24
C GLU A 61 3.94 -0.71 -26.75
N LYS A 62 3.45 -1.90 -26.41
CA LYS A 62 3.40 -2.38 -25.01
C LYS A 62 4.79 -2.62 -24.42
N LYS A 63 5.73 -3.12 -25.22
CA LYS A 63 7.08 -3.46 -24.75
C LYS A 63 7.93 -2.20 -24.53
N GLU A 64 7.77 -1.22 -25.42
CA GLU A 64 8.39 0.09 -25.27
C GLU A 64 7.79 0.90 -24.11
N GLU A 65 6.48 0.79 -23.89
CA GLU A 65 5.83 1.43 -22.73
C GLU A 65 6.31 0.80 -21.41
N GLU A 66 6.38 -0.53 -21.32
CA GLU A 66 6.91 -1.23 -20.14
C GLU A 66 8.37 -0.85 -19.84
N GLU A 67 9.25 -0.85 -20.85
CA GLU A 67 10.65 -0.42 -20.68
C GLU A 67 10.76 1.06 -20.27
N LYS A 68 9.89 1.93 -20.81
CA LYS A 68 9.84 3.34 -20.41
C LYS A 68 9.41 3.49 -18.95
N THR A 69 8.39 2.75 -18.51
CA THR A 69 7.97 2.77 -17.09
C THR A 69 9.04 2.20 -16.16
N GLU A 70 9.78 1.18 -16.59
CA GLU A 70 10.86 0.59 -15.80
C GLU A 70 12.05 1.53 -15.71
N ARG A 71 12.38 2.23 -16.80
CA ARG A 71 13.41 3.28 -16.83
C ARG A 71 13.03 4.47 -15.94
N GLU A 72 11.76 4.89 -15.94
CA GLU A 72 11.24 5.93 -15.06
C GLU A 72 11.32 5.51 -13.59
N LYS A 73 10.89 4.29 -13.24
CA LYS A 73 11.03 3.73 -11.88
C LYS A 73 12.49 3.66 -11.43
N ALA A 74 13.38 3.24 -12.30
CA ALA A 74 14.82 3.21 -12.03
C ALA A 74 15.38 4.62 -11.80
N ALA A 75 14.99 5.60 -12.62
CA ALA A 75 15.37 7.00 -12.46
C ALA A 75 14.89 7.56 -11.12
N THR A 76 13.63 7.32 -10.74
CA THR A 76 13.08 7.72 -9.44
C THR A 76 13.85 7.08 -8.29
N ARG A 77 14.24 5.81 -8.41
CA ARG A 77 15.02 5.10 -7.39
C ARG A 77 16.41 5.70 -7.22
N ILE A 78 17.07 6.06 -8.32
CA ILE A 78 18.38 6.73 -8.30
C ILE A 78 18.26 8.13 -7.71
N GLN A 79 17.26 8.92 -8.09
CA GLN A 79 17.01 10.26 -7.55
C GLN A 79 16.74 10.21 -6.04
N ALA A 80 15.90 9.28 -5.59
CA ALA A 80 15.62 9.08 -4.18
C ALA A 80 16.87 8.66 -3.40
N ALA A 81 17.68 7.75 -3.96
CA ALA A 81 18.94 7.31 -3.35
C ALA A 81 19.95 8.46 -3.25
N PHE A 82 20.08 9.28 -4.29
CA PHE A 82 20.97 10.44 -4.33
C PHE A 82 20.55 11.52 -3.34
N ARG A 83 19.26 11.90 -3.33
CA ARG A 83 18.72 12.85 -2.34
C ARG A 83 18.96 12.36 -0.91
N GLY A 84 18.71 11.08 -0.66
CA GLY A 84 19.00 10.47 0.63
C GLY A 84 20.50 10.46 0.97
N HIS A 85 21.36 10.17 0.00
CA HIS A 85 22.81 10.20 0.20
C HIS A 85 23.29 11.62 0.52
N HIS A 86 22.78 12.63 -0.18
CA HIS A 86 23.12 14.03 0.06
C HIS A 86 22.73 14.48 1.47
N ALA A 87 21.51 14.15 1.92
CA ALA A 87 21.07 14.44 3.29
C ALA A 87 21.91 13.71 4.35
N ARG A 88 22.24 12.42 4.11
CA ARG A 88 23.10 11.66 5.02
C ARG A 88 24.54 12.20 5.05
N LYS A 89 25.05 12.64 3.89
CA LYS A 89 26.40 13.20 3.76
C LYS A 89 26.51 14.55 4.46
N SER A 90 25.53 15.44 4.30
CA SER A 90 25.51 16.72 5.02
C SER A 90 25.44 16.52 6.54
N MET A 91 24.62 15.58 7.03
CA MET A 91 24.59 15.26 8.46
C MET A 91 25.90 14.65 8.95
N LYS A 92 26.53 13.77 8.17
CA LYS A 92 27.81 13.16 8.53
C LYS A 92 28.95 14.17 8.54
N ASP A 93 28.94 15.13 7.62
CA ASP A 93 29.94 16.19 7.58
C ASP A 93 29.76 17.14 8.78
N ILE A 94 28.52 17.46 9.17
CA ILE A 94 28.20 18.16 10.43
C ILE A 94 28.70 17.36 11.64
N GLU A 95 28.39 16.08 11.72
CA GLU A 95 28.80 15.20 12.84
C GLU A 95 30.34 15.05 12.91
N SER A 96 31.02 15.00 11.76
CA SER A 96 32.48 14.96 11.69
C SER A 96 33.16 16.29 12.03
N SER A 97 32.54 17.42 11.68
CA SER A 97 33.01 18.77 12.03
C SER A 97 32.75 19.08 13.50
N THR A 98 31.61 18.64 14.06
CA THR A 98 31.31 18.72 15.49
C THR A 98 32.27 17.85 16.32
N LYS A 99 32.85 16.78 15.74
CA LYS A 99 33.95 16.04 16.39
C LYS A 99 35.31 16.76 16.38
N GLN A 100 35.55 17.69 15.46
CA GLN A 100 36.83 18.41 15.37
C GLN A 100 36.86 19.73 16.15
N THR A 101 35.72 20.39 16.38
CA THR A 101 35.65 21.60 17.21
C THR A 101 35.16 21.28 18.62
N GLY A 102 36.08 20.78 19.47
CA GLY A 102 36.06 21.00 20.93
C GLY A 102 34.89 20.44 21.74
N THR A 103 35.22 19.46 22.61
CA THR A 103 34.48 19.03 23.82
C THR A 103 33.12 18.35 23.63
N LYS A 104 33.12 17.04 23.37
CA LYS A 104 32.62 16.04 24.35
C LYS A 104 33.38 14.72 24.14
N SER A 105 34.04 14.31 25.22
CA SER A 105 34.86 13.12 25.33
C SER A 105 34.09 11.86 24.97
N SER A 106 34.77 10.90 24.33
CA SER A 106 34.34 9.50 24.19
C SER A 106 34.36 8.74 25.53
N SER A 107 34.32 9.44 26.66
CA SER A 107 34.25 8.86 28.00
C SER A 107 32.80 8.85 28.44
N GLU A 108 32.37 7.80 29.13
CA GLU A 108 31.10 7.84 29.85
C GLU A 108 31.06 9.10 30.73
N PRO A 109 29.98 9.89 30.67
CA PRO A 109 29.87 11.08 31.49
C PRO A 109 29.90 10.68 32.96
N THR A 110 30.74 11.34 33.74
CA THR A 110 30.82 11.10 35.18
C THR A 110 29.50 11.45 35.84
N LYS A 111 29.15 10.75 36.93
CA LYS A 111 27.88 10.96 37.66
C LYS A 111 27.68 12.42 38.04
N GLU A 112 28.76 13.12 38.42
CA GLU A 112 28.74 14.53 38.79
C GLU A 112 28.37 15.45 37.62
N GLN A 113 28.81 15.12 36.40
CA GLN A 113 28.50 15.88 35.19
C GLN A 113 27.02 15.72 34.81
N LEU A 114 26.48 14.49 34.93
CA LEU A 114 25.06 14.23 34.75
C LEU A 114 24.20 14.93 35.80
N GLN A 115 24.65 14.97 37.06
CA GLN A 115 23.94 15.65 38.13
C GLN A 115 23.95 17.19 37.96
N GLN A 116 24.99 17.72 37.30
CA GLN A 116 25.06 19.12 36.91
C GLN A 116 24.12 19.44 35.73
N GLU A 117 24.03 18.57 34.72
CA GLU A 117 23.12 18.74 33.57
C GLU A 117 21.64 18.46 33.95
N PHE A 118 21.38 17.53 34.86
CA PHE A 118 20.04 17.14 35.31
C PHE A 118 19.80 17.50 36.79
N ARG A 119 19.73 18.80 37.07
CA ARG A 119 19.49 19.32 38.42
C ARG A 119 18.06 19.04 38.87
N ALA A 120 17.89 18.47 40.06
CA ALA A 120 16.56 18.28 40.65
C ALA A 120 15.85 19.60 40.99
N ASP A 121 16.63 20.68 41.19
CA ASP A 121 16.08 22.01 41.46
C ASP A 121 15.67 22.76 40.18
N ASP A 122 15.99 22.22 39.00
CA ASP A 122 15.56 22.80 37.73
C ASP A 122 14.09 22.46 37.48
N LYS A 123 13.25 23.49 37.63
CA LYS A 123 11.80 23.37 37.49
C LYS A 123 11.37 23.01 36.08
N GLU A 124 12.04 23.54 35.05
CA GLU A 124 11.69 23.24 33.65
C GLU A 124 11.98 21.79 33.32
N LEU A 125 13.12 21.28 33.80
CA LEU A 125 13.49 19.88 33.63
C LEU A 125 12.50 18.94 34.34
N CYS A 126 12.11 19.27 35.58
CA CYS A 126 11.13 18.49 36.34
C CYS A 126 9.74 18.48 35.66
N GLU A 127 9.29 19.63 35.15
CA GLU A 127 8.03 19.74 34.41
C GLU A 127 8.06 18.93 33.11
N ALA A 128 9.15 19.01 32.35
CA ALA A 128 9.34 18.24 31.13
C ALA A 128 9.35 16.73 31.40
N ALA A 129 10.10 16.28 32.43
CA ALA A 129 10.13 14.89 32.86
C ALA A 129 8.73 14.39 33.26
N THR A 130 8.00 15.19 34.04
CA THR A 130 6.61 14.89 34.46
C THR A 130 5.69 14.75 33.26
N LYS A 131 5.81 15.63 32.26
CA LYS A 131 5.02 15.60 31.02
C LYS A 131 5.27 14.33 30.20
N ILE A 132 6.54 13.93 30.07
CA ILE A 132 6.93 12.69 29.38
C ILE A 132 6.35 11.47 30.11
N GLN A 133 6.50 11.41 31.43
CA GLN A 133 5.98 10.31 32.25
C GLN A 133 4.45 10.21 32.16
N ALA A 134 3.74 11.33 32.27
CA ALA A 134 2.29 11.37 32.17
C ALA A 134 1.81 10.93 30.78
N SER A 135 2.46 11.41 29.71
CA SER A 135 2.15 11.02 28.33
C SER A 135 2.37 9.53 28.11
N PHE A 136 3.49 8.98 28.60
CA PHE A 136 3.82 7.57 28.47
C PHE A 136 2.83 6.67 29.22
N ARG A 137 2.48 7.02 30.46
CA ARG A 137 1.46 6.29 31.23
C ARG A 137 0.11 6.29 30.51
N GLY A 138 -0.28 7.45 29.95
CA GLY A 138 -1.49 7.56 29.15
C GLY A 138 -1.44 6.73 27.86
N HIS A 139 -0.30 6.70 27.17
CA HIS A 139 -0.10 5.88 25.98
C HIS A 139 -0.21 4.38 26.30
N MET A 140 0.40 3.91 27.39
CA MET A 140 0.30 2.50 27.78
C MET A 140 -1.15 2.09 28.09
N SER A 141 -1.88 2.90 28.85
CA SER A 141 -3.30 2.63 29.14
C SER A 141 -4.15 2.60 27.86
N ARG A 142 -3.97 3.55 26.94
CA ARG A 142 -4.70 3.56 25.67
C ARG A 142 -4.34 2.36 24.79
N LYS A 143 -3.07 1.96 24.76
CA LYS A 143 -2.61 0.78 24.00
C LYS A 143 -3.25 -0.50 24.53
N GLU A 144 -3.29 -0.67 25.86
CA GLU A 144 -3.95 -1.81 26.50
C GLU A 144 -5.45 -1.82 26.22
N GLN A 145 -6.13 -0.67 26.33
CA GLN A 145 -7.56 -0.56 26.02
C GLN A 145 -7.86 -0.86 24.55
N ALA A 146 -7.02 -0.37 23.62
CA ALA A 146 -7.18 -0.67 22.20
C ALA A 146 -6.99 -2.17 21.91
N ALA A 147 -5.97 -2.79 22.51
CA ALA A 147 -5.76 -4.23 22.40
C ALA A 147 -6.93 -5.03 22.99
N ALA A 148 -7.44 -4.63 24.16
CA ALA A 148 -8.58 -5.27 24.80
C ALA A 148 -9.89 -5.07 24.02
N ALA A 149 -10.10 -3.92 23.39
CA ALA A 149 -11.26 -3.65 22.54
C ALA A 149 -11.25 -4.54 21.29
N ILE A 150 -10.08 -4.70 20.65
CA ILE A 150 -9.92 -5.61 19.51
C ILE A 150 -10.19 -7.06 19.93
N ALA A 151 -9.63 -7.50 21.07
CA ALA A 151 -9.84 -8.84 21.59
C ALA A 151 -11.32 -9.11 21.90
N LYS A 152 -12.00 -8.21 22.61
CA LYS A 152 -13.44 -8.32 22.91
C LYS A 152 -14.30 -8.29 21.66
N SER A 153 -13.96 -7.47 20.67
CA SER A 153 -14.69 -7.43 19.40
C SER A 153 -14.54 -8.74 18.62
N ALA A 154 -13.35 -9.35 18.65
CA ALA A 154 -13.13 -10.65 18.02
C ALA A 154 -13.87 -11.76 18.78
N GLU A 155 -13.84 -11.74 20.10
CA GLU A 155 -14.54 -12.72 20.95
C GLU A 155 -16.07 -12.65 20.74
N ASN A 156 -16.65 -11.44 20.73
CA ASN A 156 -18.07 -11.25 20.43
C ASN A 156 -18.45 -11.71 19.01
N ALA A 157 -17.58 -11.50 18.02
CA ALA A 157 -17.84 -11.97 16.66
C ALA A 157 -17.81 -13.50 16.56
N VAL A 158 -16.90 -14.16 17.29
CA VAL A 158 -16.87 -15.63 17.38
C VAL A 158 -18.11 -16.14 18.08
N GLU A 159 -18.52 -15.51 19.18
CA GLU A 159 -19.72 -15.90 19.94
C GLU A 159 -21.00 -15.79 19.10
N ASP A 160 -21.15 -14.74 18.27
CA ASP A 160 -22.29 -14.59 17.36
C ASP A 160 -22.31 -15.69 16.27
N VAL A 161 -21.14 -16.06 15.74
CA VAL A 161 -21.03 -17.16 14.76
C VAL A 161 -21.36 -18.50 15.41
N VAL A 162 -20.86 -18.76 16.62
CA VAL A 162 -21.14 -19.99 17.36
C VAL A 162 -22.63 -20.09 17.69
N SER A 163 -23.23 -19.01 18.18
CA SER A 163 -24.67 -18.93 18.48
C SER A 163 -25.52 -19.24 17.24
N LYS A 164 -25.18 -18.65 16.08
CA LYS A 164 -25.87 -18.93 14.81
C LYS A 164 -25.68 -20.37 14.33
N MET A 165 -24.51 -20.96 14.53
CA MET A 165 -24.28 -22.37 14.18
C MET A 165 -25.08 -23.30 15.09
N GLU A 166 -25.16 -22.99 16.38
CA GLU A 166 -25.93 -23.79 17.35
C GLU A 166 -27.44 -23.70 17.09
N GLU A 167 -27.95 -22.53 16.75
CA GLU A 167 -29.36 -22.35 16.35
C GLU A 167 -29.69 -23.20 15.11
N LYS A 168 -28.85 -23.12 14.06
CA LYS A 168 -29.03 -23.93 12.85
C LYS A 168 -28.91 -25.43 13.12
N ALA A 169 -28.06 -25.84 14.05
CA ALA A 169 -27.93 -27.24 14.44
C ALA A 169 -29.19 -27.73 15.18
N LYS A 170 -29.75 -26.92 16.08
CA LYS A 170 -31.01 -27.21 16.78
C LYS A 170 -32.19 -27.28 15.81
N ASP A 171 -32.27 -26.35 14.87
CA ASP A 171 -33.31 -26.34 13.84
C ASP A 171 -33.24 -27.60 12.97
N ALA A 172 -32.03 -27.97 12.49
CA ALA A 172 -31.82 -29.21 11.74
C ALA A 172 -32.15 -30.47 12.54
N MET A 173 -31.88 -30.49 13.85
CA MET A 173 -32.25 -31.60 14.73
C MET A 173 -33.77 -31.71 14.89
N ASN A 174 -34.46 -30.58 15.01
CA ASN A 174 -35.91 -30.51 15.12
C ASN A 174 -36.59 -30.93 13.80
N GLU A 175 -36.05 -30.54 12.64
CA GLU A 175 -36.55 -31.01 11.33
C GLU A 175 -36.35 -32.52 11.11
N LEU A 176 -35.34 -33.12 11.74
CA LEU A 176 -35.09 -34.55 11.65
C LEU A 176 -35.99 -35.37 12.60
N GLU A 177 -36.67 -34.70 13.54
CA GLU A 177 -37.54 -35.35 14.51
C GLU A 177 -38.79 -35.90 13.80
N GLY A 178 -38.90 -37.24 13.77
CA GLY A 178 -40.02 -37.94 13.11
C GLY A 178 -39.69 -38.59 11.76
N ILE A 179 -38.44 -38.51 11.29
CA ILE A 179 -37.99 -39.23 10.08
C ILE A 179 -37.50 -40.64 10.45
N ASP A 180 -38.01 -41.66 9.76
CA ASP A 180 -37.55 -43.05 9.92
C ASP A 180 -36.24 -43.29 9.14
N LEU A 181 -35.13 -43.35 9.88
CA LEU A 181 -33.80 -43.60 9.32
C LEU A 181 -33.61 -45.01 8.75
N THR A 182 -34.56 -45.93 8.94
CA THR A 182 -34.49 -47.30 8.41
C THR A 182 -35.21 -47.48 7.07
N ASP A 183 -35.92 -46.45 6.58
CA ASP A 183 -36.64 -46.50 5.31
C ASP A 183 -35.68 -46.60 4.11
N PRO A 184 -35.76 -47.67 3.28
CA PRO A 184 -34.94 -47.81 2.09
C PRO A 184 -35.16 -46.70 1.05
N ASP A 185 -36.36 -46.10 0.97
CA ASP A 185 -36.63 -45.05 -0.01
C ASP A 185 -36.05 -43.69 0.42
N LEU A 186 -36.03 -43.40 1.73
CA LEU A 186 -35.27 -42.28 2.30
C LEU A 186 -33.77 -42.38 1.95
N HIS A 187 -33.15 -43.56 2.08
CA HIS A 187 -31.74 -43.74 1.73
C HIS A 187 -31.45 -43.50 0.24
N LYS A 188 -32.33 -43.95 -0.66
CA LYS A 188 -32.20 -43.68 -2.12
C LYS A 188 -32.30 -42.18 -2.41
N ALA A 189 -33.24 -41.50 -1.76
CA ALA A 189 -33.41 -40.04 -1.91
C ALA A 189 -32.18 -39.28 -1.38
N ALA A 190 -31.70 -39.62 -0.18
CA ALA A 190 -30.50 -39.04 0.42
C ALA A 190 -29.27 -39.20 -0.49
N THR A 191 -29.06 -40.40 -1.05
CA THR A 191 -27.96 -40.68 -1.99
C THR A 191 -28.03 -39.76 -3.22
N LYS A 192 -29.23 -39.54 -3.77
CA LYS A 192 -29.43 -38.65 -4.93
C LYS A 192 -29.15 -37.18 -4.58
N ILE A 193 -29.57 -36.73 -3.40
CA ILE A 193 -29.31 -35.37 -2.90
C ILE A 193 -27.80 -35.18 -2.69
N GLN A 194 -27.12 -36.14 -2.06
CA GLN A 194 -25.67 -36.11 -1.84
C GLN A 194 -24.89 -36.05 -3.16
N ALA A 195 -25.25 -36.88 -4.14
CA ALA A 195 -24.63 -36.86 -5.47
C ALA A 195 -24.81 -35.51 -6.19
N SER A 196 -26.03 -34.96 -6.15
CA SER A 196 -26.34 -33.66 -6.73
C SER A 196 -25.56 -32.52 -6.05
N PHE A 197 -25.52 -32.51 -4.71
CA PHE A 197 -24.81 -31.49 -3.92
C PHE A 197 -23.30 -31.55 -4.14
N ARG A 198 -22.71 -32.76 -4.18
CA ARG A 198 -21.28 -32.93 -4.48
C ARG A 198 -20.95 -32.37 -5.87
N GLY A 199 -21.80 -32.62 -6.86
CA GLY A 199 -21.68 -32.00 -8.19
C GLY A 199 -21.84 -30.47 -8.16
N HIS A 200 -22.78 -29.94 -7.37
CA HIS A 200 -22.97 -28.50 -7.22
C HIS A 200 -21.76 -27.82 -6.56
N LYS A 201 -21.17 -28.40 -5.51
CA LYS A 201 -19.94 -27.93 -4.86
C LYS A 201 -18.79 -27.78 -5.85
N VAL A 202 -18.51 -28.81 -6.65
CA VAL A 202 -17.47 -28.77 -7.69
C VAL A 202 -17.75 -27.66 -8.71
N ARG A 203 -19.00 -27.51 -9.16
CA ARG A 203 -19.37 -26.44 -10.10
C ARG A 203 -19.22 -25.05 -9.48
N GLN A 204 -19.58 -24.88 -8.21
CA GLN A 204 -19.41 -23.62 -7.47
C GLN A 204 -17.93 -23.26 -7.30
N GLU A 205 -17.07 -24.23 -7.02
CA GLU A 205 -15.62 -24.01 -6.91
C GLU A 205 -15.00 -23.60 -8.25
N VAL A 206 -15.42 -24.24 -9.35
CA VAL A 206 -14.98 -23.88 -10.71
C VAL A 206 -15.48 -22.51 -11.16
N LEU A 207 -16.73 -22.16 -10.82
CA LEU A 207 -17.32 -20.85 -11.13
C LEU A 207 -16.77 -19.71 -10.24
N GLY A 208 -16.44 -20.02 -8.98
CA GLY A 208 -15.94 -19.07 -8.00
C GLY A 208 -14.44 -18.75 -8.12
N ASN A 209 -13.67 -19.55 -8.86
CA ASN A 209 -12.23 -19.33 -9.03
C ASN A 209 -11.73 -19.74 -10.42
N PRO A 210 -11.87 -18.88 -11.46
CA PRO A 210 -11.51 -19.23 -12.84
C PRO A 210 -10.00 -19.37 -13.12
N ALA A 211 -9.13 -19.25 -12.11
CA ALA A 211 -7.67 -19.15 -12.28
C ALA A 211 -6.88 -20.47 -12.09
N GLN A 212 -7.51 -21.58 -11.72
CA GLN A 212 -6.83 -22.85 -11.37
C GLN A 212 -7.11 -24.01 -12.33
N THR A 213 -7.91 -23.81 -13.39
CA THR A 213 -8.35 -24.89 -14.30
C THR A 213 -7.32 -25.32 -15.35
N GLU A 214 -6.15 -24.68 -15.45
CA GLU A 214 -5.15 -24.94 -16.50
C GLU A 214 -4.04 -25.94 -16.13
N GLN A 215 -3.92 -26.41 -14.88
CA GLN A 215 -2.76 -27.25 -14.46
C GLN A 215 -3.01 -28.75 -14.33
N THR A 216 -4.23 -29.25 -14.55
CA THR A 216 -4.58 -30.68 -14.35
C THR A 216 -4.87 -31.45 -15.65
N LYS A 217 -4.32 -31.02 -16.78
CA LYS A 217 -4.15 -31.87 -17.97
C LYS A 217 -2.68 -32.23 -18.17
N LYS A 218 -2.26 -33.34 -17.56
CA LYS A 218 -1.09 -34.13 -17.97
C LYS A 218 -1.49 -35.59 -18.01
#